data_AF-A0A2A4XE51-F1
#
_entry.id   AF-A0A2A4XE51-F1
#
_cell.length_a   1.000
_cell.length_b   1.000
_cell.length_c   1.000
_cell.angle_alpha   90.00
_cell.angle_beta   90.00
_cell.angle_gamma   90.00
#
_symmetry.space_group_name_H-M   'P 1'
#
loop_
_entity.id
_entity.type
_entity.pdbx_description
1 polymer ?
#
loop_
_entity_poly.entity_id
_entity_poly.type
_entity_poly.pdbx_seq_one_letter_code
_entity_poly.pdbx_strand_id
1 'polypeptide(L)'
;MVSKKQLAESEAFSNDATFKLLGFEYQKLIALEKCLDAKPNERIWIECRGDVANKDTSMEIKHHSSNHNITSNSEDVWNTLKNYITEINITQTFTNLILHTTSSIPNSSIFFDWNRLAIAEKRRKVLNHTPSATIKSYYETVAKCSEENLKLILGRFEIISNQPKIEEMWENLKKHSALIIVPLNLRDQAIQELYGYITKQAISNPNMWQIDINDFQRDMRHSISKFTTDKVPFPFISEGSVQPKKKNGELIFIQKMKDIKLKKKNQEIAISDYFRAQETQITMLSSSPTLRDSLERYDNNIERDLENEKSSTSYDLSESDINTEKADKESRDLYFRCIRKPEAAITGVADVQKYYKDGRVHHVIDEGTFEWKYREDDI
;
A
#
# COMPACT_ATOMS: atom_id res chain seq x y z
N MET A 1 -17.58 -34.96 -26.46
CA MET A 1 -18.95 -34.82 -25.94
C MET A 1 -18.89 -35.09 -24.44
N VAL A 2 -18.57 -34.06 -23.65
CA VAL A 2 -18.78 -34.01 -22.19
C VAL A 2 -19.08 -32.55 -21.84
N SER A 3 -20.36 -32.36 -21.49
CA SER A 3 -20.93 -31.37 -20.57
C SER A 3 -20.59 -29.88 -20.72
N LYS A 4 -21.41 -29.20 -21.51
CA LYS A 4 -21.88 -27.83 -21.23
C LYS A 4 -22.59 -27.83 -19.86
N LYS A 5 -21.92 -27.42 -18.79
CA LYS A 5 -22.58 -26.83 -17.60
C LYS A 5 -21.56 -26.14 -16.69
N GLN A 6 -21.92 -24.91 -16.30
CA GLN A 6 -21.19 -23.89 -15.51
C GLN A 6 -20.23 -23.04 -16.38
N LEU A 7 -20.47 -21.77 -16.68
CA LEU A 7 -21.29 -20.76 -16.01
C LEU A 7 -22.37 -20.18 -16.94
N ALA A 8 -23.62 -20.24 -16.47
CA ALA A 8 -24.66 -19.32 -16.89
C ALA A 8 -24.63 -18.16 -15.89
N GLU A 9 -24.33 -16.95 -16.37
CA GLU A 9 -24.70 -15.68 -15.74
C GLU A 9 -24.44 -14.57 -16.77
N SER A 10 -25.37 -14.40 -17.72
CA SER A 10 -25.45 -13.14 -18.49
C SER A 10 -26.90 -12.86 -18.90
N GLU A 11 -27.76 -12.71 -17.91
CA GLU A 11 -28.95 -11.87 -18.06
C GLU A 11 -28.64 -10.55 -17.35
N ALA A 12 -27.83 -9.70 -17.99
CA ALA A 12 -27.66 -8.32 -17.53
C ALA A 12 -28.99 -7.58 -17.76
N PHE A 13 -29.43 -6.77 -16.79
CA PHE A 13 -30.60 -5.93 -16.98
C PHE A 13 -30.37 -4.94 -18.14
N SER A 14 -31.44 -4.55 -18.84
CA SER A 14 -31.37 -3.59 -19.95
C SER A 14 -30.84 -2.21 -19.55
N ASN A 15 -30.82 -1.90 -18.25
CA ASN A 15 -30.27 -0.69 -17.67
C ASN A 15 -28.90 -0.93 -16.98
N ASP A 16 -28.20 -2.02 -17.29
CA ASP A 16 -26.84 -2.26 -16.80
C ASP A 16 -25.93 -1.08 -17.14
N ALA A 17 -25.44 -0.40 -16.11
CA ALA A 17 -24.59 0.77 -16.20
C ALA A 17 -23.12 0.47 -15.89
N THR A 18 -22.75 -0.81 -15.70
CA THR A 18 -21.40 -1.21 -15.25
C THR A 18 -20.31 -0.63 -16.13
N PHE A 19 -20.45 -0.68 -17.46
CA PHE A 19 -19.46 -0.10 -18.39
C PHE A 19 -19.35 1.42 -18.29
N LYS A 20 -20.48 2.12 -18.06
CA LYS A 20 -20.46 3.58 -17.88
C LYS A 20 -19.75 3.93 -16.57
N LEU A 21 -20.09 3.23 -15.49
CA LEU A 21 -19.44 3.40 -14.19
C LEU A 21 -17.94 3.11 -14.28
N LEU A 22 -17.54 2.07 -15.02
CA LEU A 22 -16.12 1.75 -15.23
C LEU A 22 -15.35 2.90 -15.91
N GLY A 23 -15.99 3.64 -16.83
CA GLY A 23 -15.42 4.85 -17.41
C GLY A 23 -15.13 5.93 -16.36
N PHE A 24 -16.05 6.13 -15.42
CA PHE A 24 -15.85 7.04 -14.29
C PHE A 24 -14.77 6.55 -13.32
N GLU A 25 -14.69 5.25 -13.06
CA GLU A 25 -13.62 4.69 -12.23
C GLU A 25 -12.24 4.89 -12.91
N TYR A 26 -12.16 4.74 -14.23
CA TYR A 26 -10.94 5.01 -14.99
C TYR A 26 -10.51 6.49 -14.88
N GLN A 27 -11.44 7.43 -14.98
CA GLN A 27 -11.16 8.87 -14.78
C GLN A 27 -10.57 9.13 -13.38
N LYS A 28 -11.11 8.51 -12.33
CA LYS A 28 -10.58 8.65 -10.97
C LYS A 28 -9.18 8.08 -10.81
N LEU A 29 -8.83 6.98 -11.50
CA LEU A 29 -7.46 6.46 -11.52
C LEU A 29 -6.47 7.42 -12.22
N ILE A 30 -6.89 8.03 -13.34
CA ILE A 30 -6.09 9.07 -14.00
C ILE A 30 -5.93 10.28 -13.07
N ALA A 31 -6.99 10.70 -12.39
CA ALA A 31 -6.91 11.79 -11.42
C ALA A 31 -5.94 11.46 -10.27
N LEU A 32 -5.95 10.23 -9.77
CA LEU A 32 -5.01 9.76 -8.75
C LEU A 32 -3.56 9.87 -9.25
N GLU A 33 -3.26 9.36 -10.45
CA GLU A 33 -1.92 9.52 -11.05
C GLU A 33 -1.51 11.00 -11.12
N LYS A 34 -2.41 11.87 -11.60
CA LYS A 34 -2.13 13.33 -11.63
C LYS A 34 -1.88 13.91 -10.25
N CYS A 35 -2.56 13.44 -9.21
CA CYS A 35 -2.29 13.90 -7.84
C CYS A 35 -0.93 13.42 -7.33
N LEU A 36 -0.49 12.21 -7.69
CA LEU A 36 0.81 11.68 -7.32
C LEU A 36 1.97 12.41 -8.02
N ASP A 37 1.75 12.86 -9.26
CA ASP A 37 2.74 13.61 -10.06
C ASP A 37 2.74 15.13 -9.80
N ALA A 38 1.67 15.66 -9.22
CA ALA A 38 1.48 17.10 -9.07
C ALA A 38 2.48 17.74 -8.11
N LYS A 39 2.80 19.01 -8.39
CA LYS A 39 3.70 19.81 -7.55
C LYS A 39 2.95 20.43 -6.37
N PRO A 40 3.64 20.77 -5.27
CA PRO A 40 3.03 21.52 -4.18
C PRO A 40 2.34 22.80 -4.67
N ASN A 41 1.23 23.16 -4.01
CA ASN A 41 0.36 24.30 -4.34
C ASN A 41 -0.42 24.19 -5.68
N GLU A 42 -0.44 23.03 -6.31
CA GLU A 42 -1.33 22.76 -7.44
C GLU A 42 -2.72 22.28 -6.97
N ARG A 43 -3.67 22.29 -7.90
CA ARG A 43 -5.01 21.74 -7.69
C ARG A 43 -5.39 20.88 -8.87
N ILE A 44 -6.08 19.77 -8.58
CA ILE A 44 -6.66 18.88 -9.58
C ILE A 44 -8.17 18.97 -9.46
N TRP A 45 -8.84 19.18 -10.58
CA TRP A 45 -10.30 19.17 -10.69
C TRP A 45 -10.75 17.90 -11.38
N ILE A 46 -11.90 17.37 -10.96
CA ILE A 46 -12.52 16.17 -11.54
C ILE A 46 -13.95 16.55 -11.92
N GLU A 47 -14.40 16.24 -13.13
CA GLU A 47 -15.74 16.52 -13.69
C GLU A 47 -16.18 18.00 -13.76
N CYS A 48 -15.39 18.95 -13.24
CA CYS A 48 -15.78 20.36 -13.13
C CYS A 48 -15.21 21.25 -14.23
N ARG A 49 -14.14 20.80 -14.90
CA ARG A 49 -13.36 21.58 -15.87
C ARG A 49 -12.86 20.70 -17.02
N GLY A 50 -13.71 19.76 -17.45
CA GLY A 50 -13.34 18.52 -18.12
C GLY A 50 -13.38 17.36 -17.12
N ASP A 51 -13.13 16.14 -17.61
CA ASP A 51 -13.15 14.92 -16.81
C ASP A 51 -12.06 14.96 -15.73
N VAL A 52 -10.84 15.37 -16.10
CA VAL A 52 -9.74 15.68 -15.17
C VAL A 52 -8.99 16.93 -15.65
N ALA A 53 -8.68 17.86 -14.75
CA ALA A 53 -7.96 19.08 -15.11
C ALA A 53 -6.97 19.52 -14.03
N ASN A 54 -5.94 20.25 -14.45
CA ASN A 54 -5.08 21.06 -13.58
C ASN A 54 -5.12 22.53 -14.04
N LYS A 55 -4.20 23.38 -13.57
CA LYS A 55 -4.24 24.82 -13.89
C LYS A 55 -4.06 25.13 -15.40
N ASP A 56 -3.31 24.28 -16.10
CA ASP A 56 -2.85 24.51 -17.47
C ASP A 56 -3.58 23.59 -18.48
N THR A 57 -4.08 22.45 -18.01
CA THR A 57 -4.56 21.36 -18.86
C THR A 57 -5.96 20.93 -18.45
N SER A 58 -6.85 20.81 -19.43
CA SER A 58 -8.14 20.11 -19.32
C SER A 58 -8.11 18.83 -20.14
N MET A 59 -8.52 17.72 -19.54
CA MET A 59 -8.55 16.40 -20.17
C MET A 59 -9.98 15.89 -20.28
N GLU A 60 -10.34 15.44 -21.47
CA GLU A 60 -11.50 14.62 -21.78
C GLU A 60 -11.04 13.18 -21.90
N ILE A 61 -11.52 12.30 -21.03
CA ILE A 61 -11.04 10.93 -20.88
C ILE A 61 -12.05 9.96 -21.48
N LYS A 62 -11.60 9.08 -22.37
CA LYS A 62 -12.46 8.08 -23.03
C LYS A 62 -11.84 6.68 -22.92
N HIS A 63 -12.48 5.83 -22.11
CA HIS A 63 -12.09 4.43 -21.89
C HIS A 63 -12.96 3.48 -22.69
N HIS A 64 -12.32 2.63 -23.50
CA HIS A 64 -12.96 1.54 -24.23
C HIS A 64 -12.42 0.20 -23.77
N SER A 65 -13.30 -0.68 -23.29
CA SER A 65 -12.92 -2.04 -22.82
C SER A 65 -12.47 -2.94 -23.97
N SER A 66 -13.07 -2.78 -25.16
CA SER A 66 -12.67 -3.48 -26.39
C SER A 66 -11.70 -2.64 -27.22
N ASN A 67 -11.12 -3.24 -28.26
CA ASN A 67 -10.28 -2.50 -29.20
C ASN A 67 -11.15 -1.49 -29.97
N HIS A 68 -10.78 -0.22 -29.88
CA HIS A 68 -11.50 0.88 -30.50
C HIS A 68 -10.53 1.82 -31.23
N ASN A 69 -11.00 2.40 -32.34
CA ASN A 69 -10.19 3.22 -33.23
C ASN A 69 -10.81 4.60 -33.44
N ILE A 70 -9.95 5.62 -33.40
CA ILE A 70 -10.31 7.00 -33.72
C ILE A 70 -10.37 7.15 -35.24
N THR A 71 -11.50 6.77 -35.83
CA THR A 71 -11.79 7.04 -37.26
C THR A 71 -12.08 8.53 -37.48
N SER A 72 -12.14 8.96 -38.75
CA SER A 72 -12.53 10.34 -39.08
C SER A 72 -13.94 10.72 -38.60
N ASN A 73 -14.80 9.75 -38.33
CA ASN A 73 -16.15 9.94 -37.76
C ASN A 73 -16.24 9.51 -36.29
N SER A 74 -15.12 9.46 -35.56
CA SER A 74 -15.11 9.09 -34.14
C SER A 74 -15.89 10.10 -33.29
N GLU A 75 -16.96 9.65 -32.64
CA GLU A 75 -17.79 10.48 -31.75
C GLU A 75 -16.97 11.09 -30.61
N ASP A 76 -16.02 10.35 -30.05
CA ASP A 76 -15.12 10.82 -28.99
C ASP A 76 -14.45 12.13 -29.36
N VAL A 77 -13.86 12.22 -30.56
CA VAL A 77 -13.14 13.44 -30.98
C VAL A 77 -14.09 14.59 -31.26
N TRP A 78 -15.16 14.33 -32.02
CA TRP A 78 -16.08 15.40 -32.43
C TRP A 78 -16.89 15.95 -31.26
N ASN A 79 -17.34 15.10 -30.35
CA ASN A 79 -18.03 15.53 -29.14
C ASN A 79 -17.08 16.30 -28.21
N THR A 80 -15.83 15.86 -28.04
CA THR A 80 -14.81 16.61 -27.28
C THR A 80 -14.55 18.00 -27.88
N LEU A 81 -14.35 18.11 -29.20
CA LEU A 81 -14.20 19.41 -29.87
C LEU A 81 -15.44 20.31 -29.68
N LYS A 82 -16.64 19.74 -29.83
CA LYS A 82 -17.90 20.46 -29.59
C LYS A 82 -17.99 20.94 -28.16
N ASN A 83 -17.62 20.13 -27.17
CA ASN A 83 -17.68 20.51 -25.75
C ASN A 83 -16.70 21.65 -25.48
N TYR A 84 -15.46 21.56 -25.96
CA TYR A 84 -14.49 22.62 -25.77
C TYR A 84 -14.88 23.95 -26.41
N ILE A 85 -15.52 23.92 -27.58
CA ILE A 85 -16.05 25.11 -28.26
C ILE A 85 -17.26 25.67 -27.53
N THR A 86 -18.14 24.80 -27.03
CA THR A 86 -19.35 25.22 -26.29
C THR A 86 -18.95 25.94 -25.00
N GLU A 87 -17.95 25.39 -24.30
CA GLU A 87 -17.43 25.91 -23.02
C GLU A 87 -16.24 26.86 -23.21
N ILE A 88 -16.16 27.58 -24.35
CA ILE A 88 -15.01 28.41 -24.71
C ILE A 88 -14.62 29.41 -23.62
N ASN A 89 -15.59 29.94 -22.87
CA ASN A 89 -15.36 30.89 -21.79
C ASN A 89 -14.46 30.32 -20.68
N ILE A 90 -14.52 29.01 -20.47
CA ILE A 90 -13.70 28.27 -19.51
C ILE A 90 -12.47 27.70 -20.21
N THR A 91 -12.65 27.06 -21.36
CA THR A 91 -11.57 26.28 -22.02
C THR A 91 -10.46 27.16 -22.59
N GLN A 92 -10.77 28.41 -22.94
CA GLN A 92 -9.77 29.41 -23.33
C GLN A 92 -8.75 29.74 -22.22
N THR A 93 -9.01 29.35 -20.97
CA THR A 93 -8.08 29.57 -19.86
C THR A 93 -6.97 28.52 -19.79
N PHE A 94 -7.18 27.33 -20.39
CA PHE A 94 -6.17 26.26 -20.42
C PHE A 94 -5.20 26.42 -21.57
N THR A 95 -3.93 26.11 -21.35
CA THR A 95 -2.92 26.04 -22.41
C THR A 95 -3.05 24.75 -23.23
N ASN A 96 -3.52 23.66 -22.62
CA ASN A 96 -3.67 22.35 -23.27
C ASN A 96 -5.08 21.81 -23.11
N LEU A 97 -5.64 21.28 -24.20
CA LEU A 97 -6.94 20.62 -24.25
C LEU A 97 -6.71 19.21 -24.80
N ILE A 98 -6.93 18.18 -23.98
CA ILE A 98 -6.44 16.83 -24.28
C ILE A 98 -7.61 15.86 -24.37
N LEU A 99 -7.73 15.16 -25.50
CA LEU A 99 -8.46 13.89 -25.54
C LEU A 99 -7.51 12.77 -25.10
N HIS A 100 -7.74 12.21 -23.92
CA HIS A 100 -6.97 11.10 -23.36
C HIS A 100 -7.74 9.79 -23.51
N THR A 101 -7.25 8.86 -24.31
CA THR A 101 -8.06 7.69 -24.70
C THR A 101 -7.26 6.42 -24.90
N THR A 102 -7.91 5.29 -24.57
CA THR A 102 -7.38 3.94 -24.84
C THR A 102 -7.43 3.56 -26.32
N SER A 103 -8.13 4.36 -27.14
CA SER A 103 -8.30 4.10 -28.57
C SER A 103 -7.01 4.33 -29.36
N SER A 104 -6.82 3.55 -30.43
CA SER A 104 -5.72 3.78 -31.38
C SER A 104 -6.14 4.69 -32.53
N ILE A 105 -5.19 5.32 -33.23
CA ILE A 105 -5.48 6.17 -34.39
C ILE A 105 -4.95 5.49 -35.67
N PRO A 106 -5.83 4.97 -36.55
CA PRO A 106 -5.40 4.40 -37.82
C PRO A 106 -4.89 5.49 -38.77
N ASN A 107 -3.96 5.14 -39.66
CA ASN A 107 -3.39 6.05 -40.67
C ASN A 107 -4.42 6.61 -41.67
N SER A 108 -5.56 5.94 -41.83
CA SER A 108 -6.68 6.38 -42.65
C SER A 108 -7.54 7.47 -42.00
N SER A 109 -7.34 7.74 -40.71
CA SER A 109 -8.07 8.77 -39.98
C SER A 109 -7.52 10.17 -40.30
N ILE A 110 -8.41 11.17 -40.40
CA ILE A 110 -7.97 12.58 -40.50
C ILE A 110 -7.16 13.02 -39.26
N PHE A 111 -7.35 12.32 -38.14
CA PHE A 111 -6.66 12.56 -36.86
C PHE A 111 -5.32 11.84 -36.74
N PHE A 112 -4.89 11.08 -37.76
CA PHE A 112 -3.55 10.51 -37.79
C PHE A 112 -2.49 11.62 -37.74
N ASP A 113 -1.48 11.45 -36.88
CA ASP A 113 -0.43 12.43 -36.58
C ASP A 113 -0.96 13.82 -36.17
N TRP A 114 -2.18 13.89 -35.61
CA TRP A 114 -2.86 15.15 -35.29
C TRP A 114 -1.99 16.17 -34.54
N ASN A 115 -1.25 15.73 -33.51
CA ASN A 115 -0.47 16.61 -32.64
C ASN A 115 0.73 17.25 -33.38
N ARG A 116 1.12 16.74 -34.55
CA ARG A 116 2.20 17.28 -35.39
C ARG A 116 1.72 18.26 -36.45
N LEU A 117 0.41 18.37 -36.66
CA LEU A 117 -0.16 19.22 -37.70
C LEU A 117 -0.16 20.68 -37.27
N ALA A 118 0.18 21.57 -38.21
CA ALA A 118 -0.01 23.00 -38.05
C ALA A 118 -1.50 23.34 -37.88
N ILE A 119 -1.82 24.43 -37.18
CA ILE A 119 -3.20 24.86 -36.90
C ILE A 119 -4.02 25.03 -38.19
N ALA A 120 -3.41 25.59 -39.24
CA ALA A 120 -4.06 25.76 -40.54
C ALA A 120 -4.48 24.42 -41.16
N GLU A 121 -3.64 23.40 -41.03
CA GLU A 121 -3.90 22.05 -41.53
C GLU A 121 -4.95 21.32 -40.69
N LYS A 122 -4.88 21.42 -39.35
CA LYS A 122 -5.94 20.94 -38.44
C LYS A 122 -7.31 21.52 -38.84
N ARG A 123 -7.37 22.84 -39.04
CA ARG A 123 -8.60 23.54 -39.44
C ARG A 123 -9.11 23.08 -40.81
N ARG A 124 -8.22 22.96 -41.81
CA ARG A 124 -8.59 22.48 -43.15
C ARG A 124 -9.19 21.08 -43.09
N LYS A 125 -8.56 20.15 -42.35
CA LYS A 125 -9.07 18.79 -42.18
C LYS A 125 -10.44 18.77 -41.50
N VAL A 126 -10.61 19.54 -40.44
CA VAL A 126 -11.88 19.62 -39.70
C VAL A 126 -12.99 20.21 -40.56
N LEU A 127 -12.78 21.34 -41.25
CA LEU A 127 -13.84 22.02 -42.02
C LEU A 127 -14.17 21.36 -43.36
N ASN A 128 -13.28 20.53 -43.89
CA ASN A 128 -13.53 19.79 -45.14
C ASN A 128 -14.05 18.37 -44.89
N HIS A 129 -14.24 17.96 -43.63
CA HIS A 129 -14.73 16.63 -43.31
C HIS A 129 -16.21 16.49 -43.65
N THR A 130 -16.60 15.34 -44.23
CA THR A 130 -18.00 15.00 -44.48
C THR A 130 -18.51 14.16 -43.30
N PRO A 131 -19.37 14.71 -42.42
CA PRO A 131 -19.79 14.01 -41.22
C PRO A 131 -20.75 12.86 -41.52
N SER A 132 -20.61 11.75 -40.78
CA SER A 132 -21.66 10.74 -40.68
C SER A 132 -22.90 11.29 -39.95
N ALA A 133 -24.01 10.55 -40.03
CA ALA A 133 -25.24 10.91 -39.30
C ALA A 133 -25.01 11.02 -37.78
N THR A 134 -24.12 10.21 -37.22
CA THR A 134 -23.86 10.15 -35.77
C THR A 134 -23.15 11.38 -35.22
N ILE A 135 -22.19 11.96 -35.98
CA ILE A 135 -21.43 13.14 -35.53
C ILE A 135 -21.95 14.47 -36.08
N LYS A 136 -23.01 14.45 -36.90
CA LYS A 136 -23.46 15.61 -37.67
C LYS A 136 -23.71 16.84 -36.80
N SER A 137 -24.38 16.68 -35.65
CA SER A 137 -24.67 17.78 -34.72
C SER A 137 -23.40 18.37 -34.08
N TYR A 138 -22.43 17.50 -33.73
CA TYR A 138 -21.13 17.92 -33.20
C TYR A 138 -20.34 18.70 -34.24
N TYR A 139 -20.24 18.15 -35.46
CA TYR A 139 -19.60 18.78 -36.60
C TYR A 139 -20.19 20.16 -36.90
N GLU A 140 -21.52 20.29 -36.95
CA GLU A 140 -22.18 21.57 -37.24
C GLU A 140 -21.84 22.64 -36.20
N THR A 141 -21.68 22.26 -34.92
CA THR A 141 -21.24 23.18 -33.87
C THR A 141 -19.80 23.64 -34.10
N VAL A 142 -18.91 22.70 -34.44
CA VAL A 142 -17.50 22.99 -34.76
C VAL A 142 -17.40 23.89 -36.00
N ALA A 143 -18.17 23.61 -37.05
CA ALA A 143 -18.15 24.33 -38.31
C ALA A 143 -18.73 25.76 -38.21
N LYS A 144 -19.68 25.98 -37.30
CA LYS A 144 -20.27 27.32 -37.01
C LYS A 144 -19.41 28.16 -36.07
N CYS A 145 -18.36 27.59 -35.47
CA CYS A 145 -17.45 28.31 -34.57
C CYS A 145 -16.74 29.46 -35.30
N SER A 146 -16.52 30.59 -34.62
CA SER A 146 -15.75 31.69 -35.18
C SER A 146 -14.33 31.22 -35.53
N GLU A 147 -13.73 31.80 -36.57
CA GLU A 147 -12.41 31.40 -37.01
C GLU A 147 -11.34 31.56 -35.92
N GLU A 148 -11.43 32.62 -35.13
CA GLU A 148 -10.55 32.90 -34.01
C GLU A 148 -10.65 31.82 -32.92
N ASN A 149 -11.87 31.52 -32.45
CA ASN A 149 -12.09 30.51 -31.42
C ASN A 149 -11.72 29.11 -31.90
N LEU A 150 -12.02 28.78 -33.16
CA LEU A 150 -11.65 27.48 -33.72
C LEU A 150 -10.12 27.33 -33.81
N LYS A 151 -9.40 28.37 -34.24
CA LYS A 151 -7.92 28.35 -34.24
C LYS A 151 -7.37 28.22 -32.83
N LEU A 152 -7.95 28.91 -31.85
CA LEU A 152 -7.56 28.84 -30.45
C LEU A 152 -7.69 27.41 -29.93
N ILE A 153 -8.86 26.79 -30.08
CA ILE A 153 -9.12 25.42 -29.63
C ILE A 153 -8.20 24.42 -30.35
N LEU A 154 -8.14 24.45 -31.69
CA LEU A 154 -7.32 23.50 -32.46
C LEU A 154 -5.81 23.66 -32.19
N GLY A 155 -5.36 24.87 -31.86
CA GLY A 155 -3.99 25.14 -31.46
C GLY A 155 -3.58 24.51 -30.14
N ARG A 156 -4.55 24.29 -29.25
CA ARG A 156 -4.35 23.69 -27.92
C ARG A 156 -4.81 22.24 -27.83
N PHE A 157 -5.55 21.77 -28.84
CA PHE A 157 -6.14 20.45 -28.86
C PHE A 157 -5.16 19.36 -29.29
N GLU A 158 -4.94 18.41 -28.39
CA GLU A 158 -4.10 17.24 -28.54
C GLU A 158 -4.89 15.94 -28.31
N ILE A 159 -4.47 14.87 -28.98
CA ILE A 159 -5.00 13.53 -28.78
C ILE A 159 -3.87 12.67 -28.23
N ILE A 160 -4.01 12.24 -26.98
CA ILE A 160 -3.15 11.25 -26.34
C ILE A 160 -3.85 9.89 -26.45
N SER A 161 -3.47 9.13 -27.47
CA SER A 161 -4.06 7.83 -27.82
C SER A 161 -3.28 6.66 -27.23
N ASN A 162 -3.80 5.44 -27.41
CA ASN A 162 -3.18 4.18 -26.97
C ASN A 162 -2.84 4.16 -25.47
N GLN A 163 -3.68 4.79 -24.65
CA GLN A 163 -3.49 4.78 -23.20
C GLN A 163 -3.83 3.40 -22.62
N PRO A 164 -3.19 3.00 -21.51
CA PRO A 164 -3.47 1.75 -20.82
C PRO A 164 -4.96 1.59 -20.50
N LYS A 165 -5.50 0.37 -20.57
CA LYS A 165 -6.85 0.10 -20.06
C LYS A 165 -6.85 0.11 -18.54
N ILE A 166 -8.05 0.14 -17.93
CA ILE A 166 -8.18 0.31 -16.48
C ILE A 166 -7.39 -0.72 -15.65
N GLU A 167 -7.31 -1.98 -16.10
CA GLU A 167 -6.55 -3.03 -15.40
C GLU A 167 -5.05 -2.77 -15.46
N GLU A 168 -4.55 -2.35 -16.63
CA GLU A 168 -3.14 -2.01 -16.81
C GLU A 168 -2.78 -0.70 -16.10
N MET A 169 -3.69 0.28 -16.07
CA MET A 169 -3.55 1.52 -15.31
C MET A 169 -3.38 1.24 -13.82
N TRP A 170 -4.17 0.31 -13.27
CA TRP A 170 -4.03 -0.13 -11.88
C TRP A 170 -2.62 -0.71 -11.61
N GLU A 171 -2.13 -1.58 -12.49
CA GLU A 171 -0.78 -2.16 -12.37
C GLU A 171 0.34 -1.14 -12.57
N ASN A 172 0.11 -0.09 -13.36
CA ASN A 172 1.05 1.02 -13.53
C ASN A 172 1.11 1.90 -12.27
N LEU A 173 -0.03 2.19 -11.63
CA LEU A 173 -0.08 2.89 -10.35
C LEU A 173 0.72 2.15 -9.26
N LYS A 174 0.69 0.81 -9.24
CA LYS A 174 1.51 0.02 -8.31
C LYS A 174 3.01 0.21 -8.51
N LYS A 175 3.46 0.64 -9.68
CA LYS A 175 4.87 0.90 -10.00
C LYS A 175 5.25 2.37 -9.82
N HIS A 176 4.29 3.23 -9.47
CA HIS A 176 4.51 4.66 -9.32
C HIS A 176 5.56 4.95 -8.24
N SER A 177 6.43 5.94 -8.49
CA SER A 177 7.55 6.30 -7.61
C SER A 177 7.09 6.70 -6.20
N ALA A 178 5.94 7.37 -6.10
CA ALA A 178 5.31 7.73 -4.83
C ALA A 178 4.99 6.53 -3.92
N LEU A 179 4.87 5.32 -4.47
CA LEU A 179 4.59 4.09 -3.72
C LEU A 179 5.81 3.18 -3.56
N ILE A 180 7.01 3.65 -3.94
CA ILE A 180 8.22 2.81 -3.92
C ILE A 180 8.55 2.26 -2.52
N ILE A 181 8.28 3.06 -1.48
CA ILE A 181 8.49 2.72 -0.07
C ILE A 181 7.45 1.73 0.49
N VAL A 182 6.35 1.51 -0.23
CA VAL A 182 5.33 0.52 0.16
C VAL A 182 5.73 -0.85 -0.39
N PRO A 183 5.80 -1.90 0.44
CA PRO A 183 6.06 -3.27 -0.01
C PRO A 183 5.10 -3.70 -1.12
N LEU A 184 5.61 -4.42 -2.13
CA LEU A 184 4.85 -4.78 -3.33
C LEU A 184 3.49 -5.45 -3.02
N ASN A 185 3.46 -6.34 -2.03
CA ASN A 185 2.27 -7.08 -1.60
C ASN A 185 1.22 -6.20 -0.89
N LEU A 186 1.56 -4.97 -0.50
CA LEU A 186 0.66 -4.02 0.17
C LEU A 186 0.23 -2.86 -0.75
N ARG A 187 0.75 -2.77 -1.98
CA ARG A 187 0.45 -1.64 -2.87
C ARG A 187 -1.00 -1.59 -3.33
N ASP A 188 -1.67 -2.73 -3.48
CA ASP A 188 -3.11 -2.75 -3.76
C ASP A 188 -3.92 -2.05 -2.68
N GLN A 189 -3.62 -2.33 -1.40
CA GLN A 189 -4.31 -1.72 -0.26
C GLN A 189 -4.01 -0.22 -0.18
N ALA A 190 -2.76 0.17 -0.42
CA ALA A 190 -2.37 1.58 -0.46
C ALA A 190 -3.13 2.34 -1.56
N ILE A 191 -3.20 1.79 -2.78
CA ILE A 191 -3.94 2.41 -3.90
C ILE A 191 -5.43 2.50 -3.58
N GLN A 192 -6.05 1.46 -3.02
CA GLN A 192 -7.46 1.48 -2.62
C GLN A 192 -7.77 2.62 -1.63
N GLU A 193 -6.87 2.88 -0.68
CA GLU A 193 -7.04 3.98 0.28
C GLU A 193 -6.90 5.36 -0.38
N LEU A 194 -5.90 5.54 -1.24
CA LEU A 194 -5.73 6.79 -1.98
C LEU A 194 -6.88 7.02 -2.97
N TYR A 195 -7.38 5.96 -3.59
CA TYR A 195 -8.56 6.00 -4.43
C TYR A 195 -9.82 6.40 -3.64
N GLY A 196 -9.96 5.86 -2.43
CA GLY A 196 -10.99 6.27 -1.48
C GLY A 196 -10.89 7.76 -1.11
N TYR A 197 -9.68 8.29 -0.98
CA TYR A 197 -9.45 9.73 -0.78
C TYR A 197 -10.01 10.56 -1.94
N ILE A 198 -9.68 10.20 -3.19
CA ILE A 198 -10.19 10.89 -4.39
C ILE A 198 -11.72 10.97 -4.33
N THR A 199 -12.37 9.85 -4.05
CA THR A 199 -13.84 9.76 -3.96
C THR A 199 -14.42 10.56 -2.80
N LYS A 200 -13.75 10.56 -1.63
CA LYS A 200 -14.20 11.34 -0.45
C LYS A 200 -14.25 12.84 -0.73
N GLN A 201 -13.34 13.38 -1.55
CA GLN A 201 -13.33 14.80 -1.88
C GLN A 201 -14.58 15.24 -2.65
N ALA A 202 -15.17 14.36 -3.48
CA ALA A 202 -16.45 14.64 -4.13
C ALA A 202 -17.59 14.82 -3.12
N ILE A 203 -17.56 14.04 -2.03
CA ILE A 203 -18.57 14.11 -0.97
C ILE A 203 -18.39 15.38 -0.15
N SER A 204 -17.15 15.75 0.15
CA SER A 204 -16.84 16.96 0.93
C SER A 204 -17.09 18.26 0.18
N ASN A 205 -16.97 18.25 -1.15
CA ASN A 205 -17.26 19.41 -2.00
C ASN A 205 -18.07 19.02 -3.25
N PRO A 206 -19.38 18.75 -3.10
CA PRO A 206 -20.21 18.17 -4.16
C PRO A 206 -20.42 19.10 -5.36
N ASN A 207 -20.22 20.41 -5.18
CA ASN A 207 -20.40 21.40 -6.26
C ASN A 207 -19.09 21.70 -7.01
N MET A 208 -17.95 21.22 -6.50
CA MET A 208 -16.64 21.45 -7.11
C MET A 208 -15.68 20.39 -6.63
N TRP A 209 -15.70 19.23 -7.28
CA TRP A 209 -14.78 18.15 -6.98
C TRP A 209 -13.34 18.57 -7.32
N GLN A 210 -12.62 18.93 -6.27
CA GLN A 210 -11.28 19.50 -6.33
C GLN A 210 -10.42 18.86 -5.27
N ILE A 211 -9.17 18.63 -5.61
CA ILE A 211 -8.13 18.13 -4.73
C ILE A 211 -7.06 19.20 -4.60
N ASP A 212 -6.82 19.65 -3.38
CA ASP A 212 -5.64 20.45 -3.05
C ASP A 212 -4.44 19.52 -2.87
N ILE A 213 -3.36 19.76 -3.62
CA ILE A 213 -2.22 18.85 -3.65
C ILE A 213 -1.43 18.88 -2.35
N ASN A 214 -1.43 19.99 -1.62
CA ASN A 214 -0.76 20.02 -0.32
C ASN A 214 -1.51 19.15 0.70
N ASP A 215 -2.84 19.22 0.71
CA ASP A 215 -3.68 18.37 1.55
C ASP A 215 -3.55 16.90 1.15
N PHE A 216 -3.62 16.60 -0.15
CA PHE A 216 -3.44 15.24 -0.67
C PHE A 216 -2.08 14.67 -0.26
N GLN A 217 -0.99 15.40 -0.46
CA GLN A 217 0.35 14.91 -0.10
C GLN A 217 0.51 14.70 1.41
N ARG A 218 -0.04 15.59 2.25
CA ARG A 218 -0.04 15.44 3.71
C ARG A 218 -0.81 14.18 4.13
N ASP A 219 -2.04 14.05 3.65
CA ASP A 219 -2.94 12.98 4.05
C ASP A 219 -2.49 11.64 3.47
N MET A 220 -1.97 11.61 2.24
CA MET A 220 -1.30 10.46 1.64
C MET A 220 -0.17 9.96 2.54
N ARG A 221 0.77 10.83 2.96
CA ARG A 221 1.88 10.41 3.84
C ARG A 221 1.37 9.77 5.12
N HIS A 222 0.33 10.33 5.73
CA HIS A 222 -0.28 9.76 6.93
C HIS A 222 -0.93 8.40 6.64
N SER A 223 -1.79 8.32 5.61
CA SER A 223 -2.50 7.10 5.22
C SER A 223 -1.55 5.97 4.82
N ILE A 224 -0.50 6.27 4.05
CA ILE A 224 0.44 5.25 3.62
C ILE A 224 1.45 4.88 4.71
N SER A 225 1.64 5.73 5.73
CA SER A 225 2.67 5.50 6.77
C SER A 225 2.55 4.13 7.45
N LYS A 226 1.33 3.64 7.63
CA LYS A 226 1.06 2.31 8.21
C LYS A 226 1.58 1.16 7.33
N PHE A 227 1.60 1.35 6.01
CA PHE A 227 2.17 0.41 5.05
C PHE A 227 3.67 0.60 4.86
N THR A 228 4.23 1.71 5.35
CA THR A 228 5.66 2.05 5.27
C THR A 228 6.35 1.91 6.61
N THR A 229 5.66 1.46 7.67
CA THR A 229 6.28 1.28 8.97
C THR A 229 7.40 0.25 8.78
N ASP A 230 8.66 0.67 8.95
CA ASP A 230 9.89 -0.15 8.88
C ASP A 230 9.93 -1.29 9.92
N LYS A 231 8.80 -1.62 10.52
CA LYS A 231 8.65 -2.61 11.57
C LYS A 231 7.78 -3.75 11.08
N VAL A 232 8.36 -4.93 11.08
CA VAL A 232 7.64 -6.18 10.86
C VAL A 232 6.59 -6.32 11.97
N PRO A 233 5.31 -6.59 11.64
CA PRO A 233 4.30 -6.82 12.65
C PRO A 233 4.65 -8.09 13.44
N PHE A 234 4.58 -8.02 14.77
CA PHE A 234 4.86 -9.18 15.60
C PHE A 234 3.77 -10.25 15.41
N PRO A 235 4.13 -11.51 15.06
CA PRO A 235 3.15 -12.52 14.70
C PRO A 235 2.35 -13.01 15.91
N PHE A 236 1.07 -13.32 15.66
CA PHE A 236 0.21 -13.90 16.68
C PHE A 236 0.40 -15.42 16.74
N ILE A 237 0.94 -15.91 17.86
CA ILE A 237 1.05 -17.35 18.17
C ILE A 237 0.19 -17.65 19.40
N SER A 238 -0.82 -18.52 19.24
CA SER A 238 -1.73 -18.89 20.33
C SER A 238 -1.12 -19.97 21.23
N GLU A 239 -1.45 -19.96 22.52
CA GLU A 239 -0.93 -20.93 23.51
C GLU A 239 -1.23 -22.40 23.14
N GLY A 240 -2.36 -22.66 22.49
CA GLY A 240 -2.73 -24.02 22.07
C GLY A 240 -2.11 -24.49 20.74
N SER A 241 -1.51 -23.58 19.97
CA SER A 241 -1.00 -23.89 18.62
C SER A 241 0.37 -24.55 18.61
N VAL A 242 1.17 -24.37 19.67
CA VAL A 242 2.52 -24.92 19.73
C VAL A 242 2.54 -26.12 20.66
N GLN A 243 2.57 -27.31 20.06
CA GLN A 243 2.77 -28.55 20.81
C GLN A 243 4.28 -28.74 21.01
N PRO A 244 4.74 -29.17 22.20
CA PRO A 244 6.12 -29.63 22.37
C PRO A 244 6.36 -30.74 21.34
N LYS A 245 7.11 -30.47 20.27
CA LYS A 245 7.69 -31.57 19.49
C LYS A 245 8.50 -32.37 20.51
N LYS A 246 8.27 -33.69 20.60
CA LYS A 246 9.01 -34.57 21.52
C LYS A 246 10.51 -34.38 21.28
N LYS A 247 11.14 -33.45 22.00
CA LYS A 247 12.60 -33.41 22.17
C LYS A 247 12.91 -34.68 22.95
N ASN A 248 13.84 -35.48 22.46
CA ASN A 248 14.36 -36.59 23.26
C ASN A 248 15.14 -35.97 24.42
N GLY A 249 14.56 -36.00 25.62
CA GLY A 249 15.14 -35.40 26.83
C GLY A 249 14.38 -34.18 27.34
N GLU A 250 14.57 -33.88 28.62
CA GLU A 250 14.03 -32.68 29.27
C GLU A 250 14.79 -31.42 28.85
N LEU A 251 14.09 -30.30 28.66
CA LEU A 251 14.69 -28.99 28.37
C LEU A 251 15.59 -28.58 29.54
N ILE A 252 16.78 -28.05 29.26
CA ILE A 252 17.80 -27.73 30.26
C ILE A 252 17.25 -26.68 31.23
N PHE A 253 16.56 -25.65 30.73
CA PHE A 253 15.98 -24.64 31.60
C PHE A 253 14.93 -25.21 32.57
N ILE A 254 14.22 -26.28 32.21
CA ILE A 254 13.27 -26.94 33.12
C ILE A 254 14.01 -27.67 34.25
N GLN A 255 15.12 -28.32 33.94
CA GLN A 255 15.98 -28.89 34.98
C GLN A 255 16.48 -27.80 35.93
N LYS A 256 16.98 -26.67 35.39
CA LYS A 256 17.44 -25.53 36.20
C LYS A 256 16.33 -24.93 37.06
N MET A 257 15.10 -24.85 36.56
CA MET A 257 13.93 -24.41 37.34
C MET A 257 13.62 -25.37 38.50
N LYS A 258 13.79 -26.68 38.29
CA LYS A 258 13.63 -27.69 39.36
C LYS A 258 14.74 -27.59 40.40
N ASP A 259 15.98 -27.32 39.98
CA ASP A 259 17.14 -27.19 40.87
C ASP A 259 16.94 -26.08 41.90
N ILE A 260 16.26 -24.99 41.50
CA ILE A 260 15.90 -23.87 42.40
C ILE A 260 14.49 -24.02 43.02
N LYS A 261 13.87 -25.20 42.88
CA LYS A 261 12.58 -25.59 43.49
C LYS A 261 11.38 -24.74 43.04
N LEU A 262 11.34 -24.30 41.78
CA LEU A 262 10.17 -23.61 41.22
C LEU A 262 8.97 -24.56 41.07
N LYS A 263 7.77 -24.01 41.30
CA LYS A 263 6.50 -24.76 41.21
C LYS A 263 6.22 -25.22 39.78
N LYS A 264 5.57 -26.38 39.65
CA LYS A 264 5.17 -26.97 38.36
C LYS A 264 4.39 -26.01 37.46
N LYS A 265 3.48 -25.21 38.01
CA LYS A 265 2.73 -24.19 37.24
C LYS A 265 3.64 -23.18 36.53
N ASN A 266 4.74 -22.76 37.18
CA ASN A 266 5.69 -21.84 36.55
C ASN A 266 6.46 -22.53 35.43
N GLN A 267 6.80 -23.81 35.61
CA GLN A 267 7.45 -24.63 34.59
C GLN A 267 6.54 -24.79 33.36
N GLU A 268 5.23 -25.04 33.55
CA GLU A 268 4.26 -25.16 32.44
C GLU A 268 4.12 -23.86 31.63
N ILE A 269 4.07 -22.70 32.31
CA ILE A 269 4.06 -21.38 31.65
C ILE A 269 5.35 -21.16 30.87
N ALA A 270 6.51 -21.46 31.47
CA ALA A 270 7.81 -21.30 30.83
C ALA A 270 7.95 -22.17 29.57
N ILE A 271 7.43 -23.40 29.59
CA ILE A 271 7.37 -24.29 28.41
C ILE A 271 6.54 -23.63 27.29
N SER A 272 5.36 -23.11 27.62
CA SER A 272 4.48 -22.44 26.65
C SER A 272 5.18 -21.24 26.01
N ASP A 273 5.71 -20.33 26.82
CA ASP A 273 6.36 -19.12 26.34
C ASP A 273 7.61 -19.43 25.50
N TYR A 274 8.42 -20.41 25.92
CA TYR A 274 9.59 -20.88 25.16
C TYR A 274 9.20 -21.34 23.76
N PHE A 275 8.24 -22.26 23.64
CA PHE A 275 7.84 -22.80 22.35
C PHE A 275 7.20 -21.74 21.45
N ARG A 276 6.37 -20.86 22.01
CA ARG A 276 5.78 -19.74 21.27
C ARG A 276 6.86 -18.78 20.78
N ALA A 277 7.88 -18.47 21.59
CA ALA A 277 8.99 -17.62 21.18
C ALA A 277 9.79 -18.24 20.01
N GLN A 278 10.06 -19.54 20.05
CA GLN A 278 10.73 -20.24 18.94
C GLN A 278 9.91 -20.15 17.64
N GLU A 279 8.62 -20.44 17.69
CA GLU A 279 7.74 -20.38 16.51
C GLU A 279 7.61 -18.94 15.97
N THR A 280 7.54 -17.97 16.87
CA THR A 280 7.54 -16.53 16.52
C THR A 280 8.83 -16.17 15.78
N GLN A 281 9.98 -16.58 16.31
CA GLN A 281 11.28 -16.29 15.70
C GLN A 281 11.38 -16.90 14.30
N ILE A 282 10.95 -18.16 14.13
CA ILE A 282 10.88 -18.84 12.84
C ILE A 282 9.95 -18.10 11.87
N THR A 283 8.78 -17.69 12.33
CA THR A 283 7.79 -16.95 11.52
C THR A 283 8.33 -15.60 11.08
N MET A 284 8.97 -14.85 11.98
CA MET A 284 9.60 -13.55 11.67
C MET A 284 10.77 -13.71 10.69
N LEU A 285 11.63 -14.72 10.86
CA LEU A 285 12.76 -14.95 9.95
C LEU A 285 12.33 -15.49 8.59
N SER A 286 11.25 -16.28 8.54
CA SER A 286 10.70 -16.80 7.29
C SER A 286 10.08 -15.69 6.44
N SER A 287 9.46 -14.70 7.09
CA SER A 287 8.85 -13.53 6.44
C SER A 287 9.82 -12.38 6.20
N SER A 288 10.88 -12.25 7.01
CA SER A 288 11.86 -11.16 6.93
C SER A 288 13.25 -11.63 7.40
N PRO A 289 14.03 -12.28 6.50
CA PRO A 289 15.35 -12.83 6.84
C PRO A 289 16.38 -11.81 7.36
N THR A 290 16.22 -10.53 7.00
CA THR A 290 17.09 -9.43 7.44
C THR A 290 16.95 -9.09 8.93
N LEU A 291 15.94 -9.65 9.62
CA LEU A 291 15.79 -9.48 11.08
C LEU A 291 16.82 -10.25 11.90
N ARG A 292 17.60 -11.16 11.30
CA ARG A 292 18.56 -12.03 12.01
C ARG A 292 19.42 -11.25 13.01
N ASP A 293 20.16 -10.24 12.55
CA ASP A 293 21.06 -9.48 13.40
C ASP A 293 20.33 -8.75 14.53
N SER A 294 19.10 -8.29 14.29
CA SER A 294 18.28 -7.63 15.31
C SER A 294 17.80 -8.60 16.37
N LEU A 295 17.49 -9.84 16.00
CA LEU A 295 17.08 -10.91 16.92
C LEU A 295 18.28 -11.43 17.72
N GLU A 296 19.45 -11.61 17.09
CA GLU A 296 20.69 -11.96 17.79
C GLU A 296 21.10 -10.88 18.80
N ARG A 297 21.05 -9.60 18.41
CA ARG A 297 21.27 -8.48 19.34
C ARG A 297 20.28 -8.47 20.49
N TYR A 298 19.03 -8.89 20.25
CA TYR A 298 18.01 -8.97 21.29
C TYR A 298 18.35 -10.05 22.33
N ASP A 299 18.76 -11.23 21.89
CA ASP A 299 19.16 -12.32 22.79
C ASP A 299 20.41 -11.96 23.60
N ASN A 300 21.41 -11.34 22.97
CA ASN A 300 22.62 -10.86 23.67
C ASN A 300 22.30 -9.81 24.74
N ASN A 301 21.31 -8.93 24.49
CA ASN A 301 20.85 -7.97 25.49
C ASN A 301 20.12 -8.66 26.65
N ILE A 302 19.32 -9.69 26.37
CA ILE A 302 18.68 -10.50 27.42
C ILE A 302 19.76 -11.15 28.28
N GLU A 303 20.73 -11.83 27.68
CA GLU A 303 21.82 -12.49 28.39
C GLU A 303 22.58 -11.52 29.30
N ARG A 304 23.00 -10.37 28.77
CA ARG A 304 23.64 -9.32 29.57
C ARG A 304 22.76 -8.84 30.73
N ASP A 305 21.45 -8.71 30.50
CA ASP A 305 20.51 -8.31 31.55
C ASP A 305 20.38 -9.38 32.65
N LEU A 306 20.43 -10.67 32.29
CA LEU A 306 20.42 -11.79 33.25
C LEU A 306 21.70 -11.79 34.10
N GLU A 307 22.87 -11.62 33.46
CA GLU A 307 24.17 -11.53 34.13
C GLU A 307 24.23 -10.34 35.09
N ASN A 308 23.76 -9.16 34.64
CA ASN A 308 23.70 -7.96 35.47
C ASN A 308 22.84 -8.16 36.73
N GLU A 309 21.66 -8.79 36.58
CA GLU A 309 20.81 -9.09 37.74
C GLU A 309 21.49 -10.07 38.70
N LYS A 310 22.09 -11.14 38.17
CA LYS A 310 22.80 -12.15 38.98
C LYS A 310 23.97 -11.54 39.73
N SER A 311 24.82 -10.78 39.05
CA SER A 311 25.96 -10.07 39.66
C SER A 311 25.49 -9.05 40.70
N SER A 312 24.41 -8.31 40.43
CA SER A 312 23.93 -7.32 41.41
C SER A 312 23.44 -7.96 42.71
N THR A 313 22.89 -9.17 42.63
CA THR A 313 22.34 -9.88 43.78
C THR A 313 23.32 -10.83 44.45
N SER A 314 24.46 -11.14 43.81
CA SER A 314 25.53 -11.89 44.45
C SER A 314 26.22 -11.11 45.57
N TYR A 315 26.23 -9.78 45.53
CA TYR A 315 26.73 -8.92 46.63
C TYR A 315 25.97 -9.10 47.96
N ASP A 316 24.75 -9.64 47.93
CA ASP A 316 23.96 -9.95 49.14
C ASP A 316 24.28 -11.34 49.73
N LEU A 317 25.18 -12.09 49.07
CA LEU A 317 25.60 -13.43 49.41
C LEU A 317 27.09 -13.45 49.77
N SER A 318 27.45 -14.44 50.59
CA SER A 318 28.83 -14.79 50.91
C SER A 318 29.08 -16.25 50.54
N GLU A 319 30.34 -16.68 50.47
CA GLU A 319 30.69 -18.09 50.24
C GLU A 319 29.96 -19.03 51.21
N SER A 320 29.78 -18.62 52.48
CA SER A 320 29.08 -19.41 53.50
C SER A 320 27.58 -19.56 53.26
N ASP A 321 26.99 -18.71 52.42
CA ASP A 321 25.57 -18.76 52.06
C ASP A 321 25.32 -19.73 50.89
N ILE A 322 26.34 -20.14 50.16
CA ILE A 322 26.20 -21.08 49.04
C ILE A 322 25.70 -22.44 49.55
N ASN A 323 24.81 -23.08 48.79
CA ASN A 323 24.10 -24.31 49.16
C ASN A 323 23.22 -24.21 50.44
N THR A 324 22.94 -23.00 50.93
CA THR A 324 21.97 -22.78 52.01
C THR A 324 20.60 -22.38 51.50
N GLU A 325 19.61 -22.32 52.39
CA GLU A 325 18.27 -21.82 52.05
C GLU A 325 18.27 -20.36 51.57
N LYS A 326 19.27 -19.56 51.98
CA LYS A 326 19.42 -18.16 51.55
C LYS A 326 19.76 -18.08 50.06
N ALA A 327 20.79 -18.80 49.59
CA ALA A 327 21.14 -18.85 48.17
C ALA A 327 20.02 -19.46 47.31
N ASP A 328 19.33 -20.49 47.81
CA ASP A 328 18.15 -21.07 47.16
C ASP A 328 17.02 -20.04 46.99
N LYS A 329 16.80 -19.19 48.00
CA LYS A 329 15.80 -18.12 47.95
C LYS A 329 16.21 -17.04 46.95
N GLU A 330 17.45 -16.56 47.01
CA GLU A 330 17.93 -15.55 46.06
C GLU A 330 17.91 -16.06 44.61
N SER A 331 18.23 -17.33 44.38
CA SER A 331 18.12 -17.94 43.04
C SER A 331 16.68 -17.92 42.50
N ARG A 332 15.67 -18.15 43.36
CA ARG A 332 14.24 -18.03 42.97
C ARG A 332 13.85 -16.58 42.74
N ASP A 333 14.30 -15.68 43.58
CA ASP A 333 13.98 -14.26 43.46
C ASP A 333 14.60 -13.67 42.20
N LEU A 334 15.84 -14.06 41.85
CA LEU A 334 16.49 -13.73 40.58
C LEU A 334 15.65 -14.17 39.37
N TYR A 335 15.15 -15.42 39.35
CA TYR A 335 14.25 -15.89 38.28
C TYR A 335 13.06 -14.94 38.11
N PHE A 336 12.36 -14.60 39.20
CA PHE A 336 11.19 -13.73 39.12
C PHE A 336 11.56 -12.29 38.74
N ARG A 337 12.71 -11.76 39.16
CA ARG A 337 13.19 -10.44 38.72
C ARG A 337 13.39 -10.41 37.21
N CYS A 338 14.07 -11.41 36.65
CA CYS A 338 14.32 -11.52 35.21
C CYS A 338 13.02 -11.59 34.40
N ILE A 339 12.06 -12.43 34.82
CA ILE A 339 10.78 -12.60 34.12
C ILE A 339 9.86 -11.37 34.29
N ARG A 340 9.92 -10.66 35.41
CA ARG A 340 9.10 -9.46 35.65
C ARG A 340 9.59 -8.20 34.94
N LYS A 341 10.81 -8.19 34.38
CA LYS A 341 11.30 -7.04 33.61
C LYS A 341 10.33 -6.69 32.47
N PRO A 342 10.13 -5.39 32.19
CA PRO A 342 9.30 -4.95 31.08
C PRO A 342 9.84 -5.51 29.75
N GLU A 343 8.96 -5.58 28.76
CA GLU A 343 9.33 -6.06 27.43
C GLU A 343 10.33 -5.11 26.77
N ALA A 344 11.45 -5.67 26.30
CA ALA A 344 12.40 -4.94 25.48
C ALA A 344 11.90 -4.89 24.03
N ALA A 345 12.04 -3.74 23.39
CA ALA A 345 11.73 -3.59 21.97
C ALA A 345 12.76 -4.33 21.10
N ILE A 346 12.30 -4.92 20.00
CA ILE A 346 13.17 -5.46 18.94
C ILE A 346 13.26 -4.41 17.85
N THR A 347 14.49 -4.08 17.43
CA THR A 347 14.70 -3.12 16.34
C THR A 347 14.09 -3.66 15.05
N GLY A 348 13.17 -2.89 14.45
CA GLY A 348 12.46 -3.31 13.24
C GLY A 348 11.27 -4.24 13.47
N VAL A 349 10.74 -4.35 14.70
CA VAL A 349 9.51 -5.11 14.99
C VAL A 349 8.54 -4.26 15.81
N ALA A 350 7.25 -4.31 15.49
CA ALA A 350 6.19 -3.58 16.18
C ALA A 350 5.46 -4.51 17.16
N ASP A 351 5.02 -3.97 18.31
CA ASP A 351 4.10 -4.63 19.25
C ASP A 351 4.59 -6.00 19.78
N VAL A 352 5.89 -6.08 20.10
CA VAL A 352 6.52 -7.27 20.70
C VAL A 352 5.77 -7.67 21.96
N GLN A 353 5.37 -8.94 22.04
CA GLN A 353 4.57 -9.46 23.14
C GLN A 353 5.45 -10.01 24.26
N LYS A 354 5.06 -9.80 25.52
CA LYS A 354 5.75 -10.30 26.73
C LYS A 354 6.20 -11.76 26.67
N TYR A 355 5.36 -12.66 26.15
CA TYR A 355 5.69 -14.11 26.08
C TYR A 355 6.98 -14.36 25.28
N TYR A 356 7.29 -13.52 24.30
CA TYR A 356 8.50 -13.65 23.50
C TYR A 356 9.73 -13.45 24.36
N LYS A 357 9.79 -12.34 25.11
CA LYS A 357 10.90 -12.04 26.01
C LYS A 357 11.10 -13.16 27.03
N ASP A 358 10.02 -13.61 27.67
CA ASP A 358 10.08 -14.68 28.67
C ASP A 358 10.56 -16.00 28.04
N GLY A 359 10.07 -16.34 26.84
CA GLY A 359 10.56 -17.51 26.10
C GLY A 359 12.04 -17.39 25.70
N ARG A 360 12.51 -16.20 25.31
CA ARG A 360 13.92 -15.94 24.99
C ARG A 360 14.83 -16.01 26.22
N VAL A 361 14.37 -15.59 27.41
CA VAL A 361 15.08 -15.86 28.67
C VAL A 361 15.31 -17.37 28.81
N HIS A 362 14.27 -18.19 28.70
CA HIS A 362 14.41 -19.64 28.79
C HIS A 362 15.31 -20.23 27.69
N HIS A 363 15.36 -19.63 26.50
CA HIS A 363 16.28 -20.02 25.44
C HIS A 363 17.74 -19.81 25.83
N VAL A 364 18.11 -18.67 26.42
CA VAL A 364 19.49 -18.41 26.90
C VAL A 364 19.92 -19.48 27.92
N ILE A 365 19.01 -19.88 28.83
CA ILE A 365 19.30 -20.99 29.77
C ILE A 365 19.37 -22.35 29.04
N ASP A 366 18.54 -22.60 28.02
CA ASP A 366 18.56 -23.85 27.25
C ASP A 366 19.84 -24.00 26.40
N GLU A 367 20.43 -22.88 25.94
CA GLU A 367 21.74 -22.84 25.28
C GLU A 367 22.91 -23.02 26.26
N GLY A 368 22.64 -22.96 27.57
CA GLY A 368 23.62 -23.24 28.63
C GLY A 368 24.56 -22.09 28.94
N THR A 369 24.27 -20.88 28.50
CA THR A 369 25.13 -19.71 28.74
C THR A 369 24.84 -19.01 30.07
N PHE A 370 23.70 -19.28 30.69
CA PHE A 370 23.31 -18.71 31.97
C PHE A 370 22.60 -19.73 32.88
N GLU A 371 22.70 -19.54 34.21
CA GLU A 371 21.87 -20.24 35.18
C GLU A 371 21.51 -19.38 36.40
N TRP A 372 20.30 -19.57 36.93
CA TRP A 372 19.81 -18.82 38.11
C TRP A 372 20.45 -19.25 39.43
N LYS A 373 20.96 -20.48 39.52
CA LYS A 373 21.49 -21.02 40.76
C LYS A 373 22.84 -20.35 41.07
N TYR A 374 22.98 -19.80 42.28
CA TYR A 374 24.26 -19.29 42.77
C TYR A 374 25.25 -20.40 43.09
N ARG A 375 26.51 -20.17 42.71
CA ARG A 375 27.68 -21.02 42.99
C ARG A 375 28.80 -20.17 43.58
N GLU A 376 29.85 -20.84 44.03
CA GLU A 376 31.06 -20.19 44.57
C GLU A 376 31.67 -19.21 43.55
N ASP A 377 31.73 -19.58 42.26
CA ASP A 377 32.27 -18.71 41.20
C ASP A 377 31.46 -17.43 40.93
N ASP A 378 30.25 -17.30 41.50
CA ASP A 378 29.38 -16.12 41.35
C ASP A 378 29.59 -15.06 42.46
N ILE A 379 30.34 -15.41 43.52
CA ILE A 379 30.63 -14.57 44.72
C ILE A 379 32.06 -14.05 44.63
#